data_AF-A0AAF0BFU2-F1
#
_entry.id   AF-A0AAF0BFU2-F1
#
_cell.length_a   1.000
_cell.length_b   1.000
_cell.length_c   1.000
_cell.angle_alpha   90.00
_cell.angle_beta   90.00
_cell.angle_gamma   90.00
#
_symmetry.space_group_name_H-M   'P 1'
#
loop_
_entity.id
_entity.type
_entity.pdbx_description
1 polymer ?
#
loop_
_entity_poly.entity_id
_entity_poly.type
_entity_poly.pdbx_seq_one_letter_code
_entity_poly.pdbx_strand_id
1 'polypeptide(L)'
;MKKILGFAMLSVALVACGGNKNEQDAAADSARIADSIAQVEAAAAADVERFVGTYTGLIPAADAEGFDVKLVLNADRTFALEEVAKGGKEDGSGSTNSGAFTISGDTVSLAREGEVSPLRLVLNATADSLHYDGVQDEKMAPFYVLAKQK
;
A
#
# COMPACT_ATOMS: atom_id res chain seq x y z
N MET A 1 37.37 -17.61 -43.28
CA MET A 1 37.23 -18.88 -44.03
C MET A 1 36.74 -20.02 -43.12
N LYS A 2 35.44 -20.33 -43.14
CA LYS A 2 34.82 -21.69 -43.08
C LYS A 2 33.30 -21.48 -43.01
N LYS A 3 32.60 -21.54 -44.13
CA LYS A 3 31.85 -22.69 -44.69
C LYS A 3 30.36 -22.69 -44.27
N ILE A 4 29.59 -22.09 -45.17
CA ILE A 4 28.18 -22.31 -45.54
C ILE A 4 27.76 -23.79 -45.58
N LEU A 5 26.56 -24.06 -45.07
CA LEU A 5 25.61 -25.15 -45.39
C LEU A 5 24.30 -24.75 -44.67
N GLY A 6 23.12 -24.46 -45.24
CA GLY A 6 22.50 -24.79 -46.52
C GLY A 6 21.39 -25.81 -46.28
N PHE A 7 20.11 -25.40 -46.08
CA PHE A 7 18.95 -26.28 -46.32
C PHE A 7 17.58 -25.55 -46.35
N ALA A 8 16.80 -25.90 -47.38
CA ALA A 8 15.34 -25.98 -47.49
C ALA A 8 14.43 -24.73 -47.33
N MET A 9 14.12 -24.17 -48.50
CA MET A 9 12.77 -24.03 -49.08
C MET A 9 11.63 -24.74 -48.30
N LEU A 10 10.64 -23.98 -47.83
CA LEU A 10 9.23 -24.36 -48.00
C LEU A 10 8.32 -23.12 -47.87
N SER A 11 7.64 -22.81 -48.96
CA SER A 11 6.67 -21.75 -49.13
C SER A 11 5.46 -21.97 -48.22
N VAL A 12 5.22 -21.03 -47.30
CA VAL A 12 3.92 -20.93 -46.60
C VAL A 12 2.99 -20.11 -47.49
N ALA A 13 1.93 -20.76 -47.96
CA ALA A 13 0.88 -20.15 -48.77
C ALA A 13 0.19 -19.02 -47.99
N LEU A 14 0.05 -17.86 -48.63
CA LEU A 14 -0.83 -16.78 -48.20
C LEU A 14 -2.28 -17.26 -48.37
N VAL A 15 -2.92 -17.69 -47.27
CA VAL A 15 -4.37 -17.83 -47.22
C VAL A 15 -4.96 -16.42 -47.20
N ALA A 16 -5.46 -15.99 -48.37
CA ALA A 16 -6.42 -14.93 -48.48
C ALA A 16 -7.75 -15.45 -47.91
N CYS A 17 -8.06 -15.07 -46.67
CA CYS A 17 -9.42 -15.18 -46.15
C CYS A 17 -10.03 -13.78 -46.19
N GLY A 18 -10.88 -13.57 -47.19
CA GLY A 18 -11.71 -12.38 -47.30
C GLY A 18 -12.57 -12.24 -46.04
N GLY A 19 -12.44 -11.09 -45.40
CA GLY A 19 -13.25 -10.69 -44.28
C GLY A 19 -12.85 -9.27 -43.92
N ASN A 20 -13.48 -8.29 -44.57
CA ASN A 20 -13.44 -6.90 -44.16
C ASN A 20 -13.86 -6.84 -42.68
N LYS A 21 -12.90 -6.86 -41.77
CA LYS A 21 -13.08 -6.40 -40.40
C LYS A 21 -12.19 -5.18 -40.25
N ASN A 22 -12.89 -4.07 -40.16
CA ASN A 22 -12.40 -2.72 -40.05
C ASN A 22 -11.34 -2.63 -38.94
N GLU A 23 -10.13 -2.17 -39.28
CA GLU A 23 -9.03 -1.87 -38.35
C GLU A 23 -9.40 -0.76 -37.33
N GLN A 24 -10.58 -0.16 -37.49
CA GLN A 24 -11.14 0.90 -36.64
C GLN A 24 -11.75 0.41 -35.31
N ASP A 25 -12.08 -0.89 -35.16
CA ASP A 25 -12.64 -1.43 -33.90
C ASP A 25 -11.56 -1.76 -32.86
N ALA A 26 -10.39 -2.22 -33.28
CA ALA A 26 -9.31 -2.60 -32.35
C ALA A 26 -8.67 -1.38 -31.65
N ALA A 27 -8.61 -0.23 -32.33
CA ALA A 27 -8.12 1.03 -31.76
C ALA A 27 -9.12 1.64 -30.75
N ALA A 28 -10.43 1.49 -31.00
CA ALA A 28 -11.47 1.94 -30.08
C ALA A 28 -11.55 1.08 -28.81
N ASP A 29 -11.38 -0.24 -28.92
CA ASP A 29 -11.32 -1.14 -27.75
C ASP A 29 -10.03 -0.95 -26.93
N SER A 30 -8.89 -0.77 -27.58
CA SER A 30 -7.62 -0.48 -26.87
C SER A 30 -7.68 0.84 -26.12
N ALA A 31 -8.32 1.87 -26.68
CA ALA A 31 -8.52 3.16 -26.00
C ALA A 31 -9.47 3.04 -24.80
N ARG A 32 -10.53 2.23 -24.88
CA ARG A 32 -11.47 1.98 -23.77
C ARG A 32 -10.84 1.19 -22.62
N ILE A 33 -9.98 0.22 -22.93
CA ILE A 33 -9.23 -0.55 -21.92
C ILE A 33 -8.22 0.37 -21.22
N ALA A 34 -7.49 1.19 -21.97
CA ALA A 34 -6.54 2.16 -21.41
C ALA A 34 -7.25 3.19 -20.50
N ASP A 35 -8.40 3.71 -20.92
CA ASP A 35 -9.21 4.63 -20.12
C ASP A 35 -9.72 3.96 -18.82
N SER A 36 -10.17 2.71 -18.90
CA SER A 36 -10.62 1.94 -17.73
C SER A 36 -9.48 1.68 -16.73
N ILE A 37 -8.28 1.36 -17.21
CA ILE A 37 -7.09 1.19 -16.35
C ILE A 37 -6.73 2.51 -15.67
N ALA A 38 -6.70 3.62 -16.42
CA ALA A 38 -6.41 4.93 -15.88
C ALA A 38 -7.41 5.36 -14.79
N GLN A 39 -8.69 5.03 -14.97
CA GLN A 39 -9.72 5.29 -13.95
C GLN A 39 -9.51 4.46 -12.67
N VAL A 40 -9.13 3.18 -12.79
CA VAL A 40 -8.83 2.32 -11.63
C VAL A 40 -7.58 2.79 -10.90
N GLU A 41 -6.53 3.19 -11.61
CA GLU A 41 -5.31 3.73 -11.02
C GLU A 41 -5.57 5.06 -10.31
N ALA A 42 -6.38 5.95 -10.92
CA ALA A 42 -6.78 7.21 -10.30
C ALA A 42 -7.60 6.99 -9.02
N ALA A 43 -8.51 6.02 -9.01
CA ALA A 43 -9.25 5.65 -7.80
C ALA A 43 -8.33 5.08 -6.72
N ALA A 44 -7.39 4.20 -7.08
CA ALA A 44 -6.42 3.63 -6.15
C ALA A 44 -5.44 4.67 -5.58
N ALA A 45 -5.14 5.72 -6.34
CA ALA A 45 -4.34 6.86 -5.91
C ALA A 45 -5.14 7.80 -4.98
N ALA A 46 -6.41 8.07 -5.29
CA ALA A 46 -7.29 8.82 -4.41
C ALA A 46 -7.49 8.13 -3.05
N ASP A 47 -7.51 6.79 -3.05
CA ASP A 47 -7.61 6.02 -1.81
C ASP A 47 -6.39 6.16 -0.91
N VAL A 48 -5.17 6.17 -1.47
CA VAL A 48 -3.96 6.31 -0.64
C VAL A 48 -3.84 7.71 -0.06
N GLU A 49 -4.24 8.73 -0.80
CA GLU A 49 -4.10 10.14 -0.40
C GLU A 49 -4.82 10.47 0.92
N ARG A 50 -5.94 9.80 1.21
CA ARG A 50 -6.66 9.92 2.49
C ARG A 50 -5.78 9.58 3.70
N PHE A 51 -4.84 8.66 3.53
CA PHE A 51 -3.98 8.15 4.59
C PHE A 51 -2.60 8.81 4.63
N VAL A 52 -2.13 9.41 3.54
CA VAL A 52 -0.79 9.99 3.46
C VAL A 52 -0.58 11.03 4.57
N GLY A 53 0.52 10.91 5.29
CA GLY A 53 0.88 11.85 6.35
C GLY A 53 1.77 11.26 7.43
N THR A 54 2.14 12.10 8.38
CA THR A 54 2.83 11.69 9.61
C THR A 54 1.83 11.67 10.75
N TYR A 55 1.80 10.58 11.51
CA TYR A 55 0.92 10.37 12.66
C TYR A 55 1.79 10.12 13.89
N THR A 56 1.39 10.70 15.03
CA THR A 56 2.08 10.47 16.30
C THR A 56 1.10 10.22 17.44
N GLY A 57 1.55 9.51 18.45
CA GLY A 57 0.77 9.25 19.67
C GLY A 57 1.61 8.57 20.73
N LEU A 58 1.11 8.57 21.96
CA LEU A 58 1.69 7.83 23.09
C LEU A 58 0.81 6.61 23.35
N ILE A 59 1.32 5.42 23.02
CA ILE A 59 0.57 4.16 23.16
C ILE A 59 0.89 3.53 24.51
N PRO A 60 -0.11 3.25 25.37
CA PRO A 60 0.13 2.82 26.74
C PRO A 60 0.81 1.45 26.81
N ALA A 61 1.71 1.30 27.79
CA ALA A 61 2.36 0.05 28.16
C ALA A 61 1.95 -0.34 29.60
N ALA A 62 2.04 -1.62 29.94
CA ALA A 62 1.56 -2.10 31.25
C ALA A 62 2.37 -1.58 32.44
N ASP A 63 3.71 -1.57 32.32
CA ASP A 63 4.65 -1.27 33.41
C ASP A 63 5.50 0.00 33.16
N ALA A 64 5.15 0.78 32.14
CA ALA A 64 5.82 2.01 31.74
C ALA A 64 4.77 3.04 31.30
N GLU A 65 5.20 4.26 30.98
CA GLU A 65 4.28 5.29 30.49
C GLU A 65 3.69 4.87 29.13
N GLY A 66 4.51 4.31 28.26
CA GLY A 66 4.08 3.84 26.95
C GLY A 66 5.20 3.86 25.92
N PHE A 67 4.80 3.95 24.65
CA PHE A 67 5.68 4.18 23.52
C PHE A 67 5.28 5.46 22.80
N ASP A 68 6.23 6.39 22.64
CA ASP A 68 6.11 7.46 21.68
C ASP A 68 6.19 6.82 20.29
N VAL A 69 5.09 6.84 19.55
CA VAL A 69 4.96 6.25 18.22
C VAL A 69 4.96 7.36 17.18
N LYS A 70 5.74 7.19 16.12
CA LYS A 70 5.70 7.99 14.90
C LYS A 70 5.54 7.07 13.70
N LEU A 71 4.46 7.26 12.96
CA LEU A 71 4.14 6.53 11.74
C LEU A 71 4.06 7.50 10.57
N VAL A 72 4.84 7.25 9.52
CA VAL A 72 4.74 7.97 8.24
C VAL A 72 4.14 7.02 7.21
N LEU A 73 3.05 7.45 6.57
CA LEU A 73 2.44 6.76 5.43
C LEU A 73 2.69 7.58 4.15
N ASN A 74 3.36 6.97 3.18
CA ASN A 74 3.73 7.62 1.92
C ASN A 74 2.74 7.29 0.79
N ALA A 75 2.67 8.16 -0.22
CA ALA A 75 1.79 7.98 -1.38
C ALA A 75 2.14 6.75 -2.23
N ASP A 76 3.40 6.28 -2.17
CA ASP A 76 3.88 5.07 -2.85
C ASP A 76 3.52 3.77 -2.12
N ARG A 77 2.67 3.85 -1.10
CA ARG A 77 2.23 2.72 -0.25
C ARG A 77 3.34 2.11 0.60
N THR A 78 4.37 2.88 0.92
CA THR A 78 5.37 2.52 1.92
C THR A 78 5.12 3.23 3.25
N PHE A 79 5.60 2.63 4.34
CA PHE A 79 5.56 3.24 5.66
C PHE A 79 6.93 3.25 6.33
N ALA A 80 7.11 4.19 7.26
CA ALA A 80 8.17 4.18 8.26
C ALA A 80 7.54 4.32 9.65
N LEU A 81 7.85 3.39 10.54
CA LEU A 81 7.36 3.32 11.91
C LEU A 81 8.55 3.42 12.87
N GLU A 82 8.44 4.30 13.85
CA GLU A 82 9.38 4.47 14.96
C GLU A 82 8.60 4.38 16.27
N GLU A 83 9.11 3.61 17.22
CA GLU A 83 8.51 3.40 18.54
C GLU A 83 9.60 3.56 19.59
N VAL A 84 9.43 4.51 20.51
CA VAL A 84 10.40 4.82 21.58
C VAL A 84 9.74 4.64 22.94
N ALA A 85 10.29 3.78 23.77
CA ALA A 85 9.78 3.54 25.11
C ALA A 85 9.89 4.79 25.99
N LYS A 86 8.84 5.04 26.78
CA LYS A 86 8.71 6.16 27.70
C LYS A 86 8.52 5.64 29.12
N GLY A 87 9.41 6.05 30.01
CA GLY A 87 9.46 5.60 31.39
C GLY A 87 9.90 4.13 31.55
N GLY A 88 9.93 3.68 32.80
CA GLY A 88 10.40 2.34 33.13
C GLY A 88 11.92 2.16 32.94
N LYS A 89 12.35 0.90 32.84
CA LYS A 89 13.78 0.54 32.73
C LYS A 89 14.36 0.72 31.32
N GLU A 90 13.48 0.79 30.33
CA GLU A 90 13.83 0.84 28.91
C GLU A 90 13.62 2.25 28.32
N ASP A 91 13.41 3.26 29.17
CA ASP A 91 13.15 4.65 28.75
C ASP A 91 14.21 5.14 27.73
N GLY A 92 13.72 5.68 26.62
CA GLY A 92 14.54 6.17 25.51
C GLY A 92 15.10 5.09 24.58
N SER A 93 14.94 3.80 24.89
CA SER A 93 15.17 2.74 23.92
C SER A 93 14.06 2.74 22.86
N GLY A 94 14.38 2.33 21.64
CA GLY A 94 13.41 2.33 20.57
C GLY A 94 13.74 1.35 19.46
N SER A 95 12.77 1.19 18.57
CA SER A 95 12.89 0.36 17.38
C SER A 95 12.29 1.07 16.18
N THR A 96 12.72 0.66 14.99
CA THR A 96 12.18 1.14 13.73
C THR A 96 11.76 -0.03 12.86
N ASN A 97 10.72 0.17 12.07
CA ASN A 97 10.25 -0.78 11.07
C ASN A 97 9.80 -0.02 9.82
N SER A 98 9.98 -0.61 8.65
CA SER A 98 9.52 -0.02 7.40
C SER A 98 9.10 -1.11 6.44
N GLY A 99 8.22 -0.78 5.50
CA GLY A 99 7.71 -1.76 4.57
C GLY A 99 6.60 -1.21 3.71
N ALA A 100 5.89 -2.12 3.03
CA ALA A 100 4.69 -1.78 2.28
C ALA A 100 3.44 -1.84 3.16
N PHE A 101 2.40 -1.10 2.77
CA PHE A 101 1.09 -1.21 3.35
C PHE A 101 0.01 -1.45 2.30
N THR A 102 -1.12 -2.00 2.76
CA THR A 102 -2.33 -2.16 1.95
C THR A 102 -3.50 -1.43 2.59
N ILE A 103 -4.50 -1.07 1.78
CA ILE A 103 -5.71 -0.38 2.23
C ILE A 103 -6.91 -1.25 1.88
N SER A 104 -7.85 -1.39 2.83
CA SER A 104 -9.16 -1.97 2.63
C SER A 104 -10.20 -1.10 3.34
N GLY A 105 -11.00 -0.36 2.56
CA GLY A 105 -11.91 0.65 3.10
C GLY A 105 -11.17 1.73 3.87
N ASP A 106 -11.43 1.83 5.16
CA ASP A 106 -10.77 2.76 6.08
C ASP A 106 -9.65 2.10 6.89
N THR A 107 -9.33 0.83 6.65
CA THR A 107 -8.22 0.15 7.32
C THR A 107 -6.94 0.20 6.49
N VAL A 108 -5.85 0.65 7.11
CA VAL A 108 -4.48 0.45 6.63
C VAL A 108 -3.83 -0.74 7.35
N SER A 109 -3.16 -1.61 6.59
CA SER A 109 -2.46 -2.80 7.11
C SER A 109 -0.97 -2.72 6.77
N LEU A 110 -0.12 -2.60 7.79
CA LEU A 110 1.33 -2.45 7.67
C LEU A 110 2.00 -3.82 7.73
N ALA A 111 2.72 -4.20 6.68
CA ALA A 111 3.54 -5.41 6.68
C ALA A 111 4.86 -5.12 7.41
N ARG A 112 4.93 -5.49 8.69
CA ARG A 112 6.12 -5.27 9.51
C ARG A 112 7.12 -6.41 9.34
N GLU A 113 8.39 -6.07 9.12
CA GLU A 113 9.45 -7.08 9.05
C GLU A 113 9.54 -7.88 10.37
N GLY A 114 9.63 -9.21 10.25
CA GLY A 114 9.70 -10.12 11.41
C GLY A 114 8.35 -10.49 12.04
N GLU A 115 7.26 -9.86 11.61
CA GLU A 115 5.91 -10.09 12.14
C GLU A 115 5.07 -10.92 11.16
N VAL A 116 4.36 -11.94 11.68
CA VAL A 116 3.51 -12.81 10.85
C VAL A 116 2.20 -12.11 10.47
N SER A 117 1.68 -11.27 11.36
CA SER A 117 0.41 -10.57 11.17
C SER A 117 0.66 -9.08 10.96
N PRO A 118 -0.08 -8.42 10.04
CA PRO A 118 0.07 -6.99 9.83
C PRO A 118 -0.43 -6.20 11.03
N LEU A 119 0.20 -5.05 11.29
CA LEU A 119 -0.38 -4.05 12.17
C LEU A 119 -1.52 -3.35 11.43
N ARG A 120 -2.73 -3.37 12.00
CA ARG A 120 -3.93 -2.78 11.39
C ARG A 120 -4.34 -1.53 12.14
N LEU A 121 -4.58 -0.46 11.39
CA LEU A 121 -5.06 0.81 11.91
C LEU A 121 -6.26 1.29 11.09
N VAL A 122 -7.25 1.89 11.75
CA VAL A 122 -8.47 2.40 11.12
C VAL A 122 -8.42 3.92 11.07
N LEU A 123 -8.63 4.48 9.89
CA LEU A 123 -8.72 5.92 9.68
C LEU A 123 -10.01 6.48 10.25
N ASN A 124 -9.88 7.45 11.14
CA ASN A 124 -10.93 8.36 11.51
C ASN A 124 -10.72 9.67 10.75
N ALA A 125 -11.37 9.79 9.59
CA ALA A 125 -11.22 10.93 8.70
C ALA A 125 -11.72 12.25 9.31
N THR A 126 -12.67 12.21 10.24
CA THR A 126 -13.18 13.44 10.90
C THR A 126 -12.21 13.99 11.93
N ALA A 127 -11.45 13.11 12.58
CA ALA A 127 -10.48 13.47 13.61
C ALA A 127 -9.03 13.52 13.11
N ASP A 128 -8.81 13.32 11.80
CA ASP A 128 -7.47 13.17 11.19
C ASP A 128 -6.57 12.26 12.04
N SER A 129 -7.03 11.03 12.31
CA SER A 129 -6.29 10.10 13.17
C SER A 129 -6.39 8.64 12.72
N LEU A 130 -5.43 7.83 13.15
CA LEU A 130 -5.38 6.39 12.96
C LEU A 130 -5.57 5.69 14.31
N HIS A 131 -6.51 4.75 14.38
CA HIS A 131 -6.85 4.02 15.61
C HIS A 131 -6.36 2.59 15.48
N TYR A 132 -5.70 2.03 16.50
CA TYR A 132 -5.29 0.63 16.43
C TYR A 132 -6.53 -0.27 16.37
N ASP A 133 -6.53 -1.21 15.41
CA ASP A 133 -7.57 -2.23 15.35
C ASP A 133 -7.29 -3.33 16.39
N GLY A 134 -8.35 -3.94 16.92
CA GLY A 134 -8.26 -5.04 17.88
C GLY A 134 -8.17 -4.66 19.36
N VAL A 135 -8.37 -3.39 19.72
CA VAL A 135 -8.50 -2.96 21.13
C VAL A 135 -9.84 -3.46 21.69
N GLN A 136 -9.78 -4.45 22.59
CA GLN A 136 -10.99 -5.13 23.09
C GLN A 136 -11.75 -4.33 24.16
N ASP A 137 -11.05 -3.57 25.00
CA ASP A 137 -11.67 -2.71 26.00
C ASP A 137 -11.97 -1.34 25.37
N GLU A 138 -13.26 -1.05 25.18
CA GLU A 138 -13.72 0.23 24.62
C GLU A 138 -13.24 1.44 25.43
N LYS A 139 -12.99 1.28 26.74
CA LYS A 139 -12.44 2.36 27.58
C LYS A 139 -10.98 2.65 27.25
N MET A 140 -10.28 1.67 26.69
CA MET A 140 -8.89 1.80 26.29
C MET A 140 -8.74 2.37 24.88
N ALA A 141 -9.72 2.19 24.00
CA ALA A 141 -9.68 2.65 22.61
C ALA A 141 -9.21 4.12 22.44
N PRO A 142 -9.60 5.11 23.28
CA PRO A 142 -9.12 6.48 23.15
C PRO A 142 -7.61 6.68 23.34
N PHE A 143 -6.91 5.74 23.98
CA PHE A 143 -5.46 5.80 24.20
C PHE A 143 -4.65 5.13 23.07
N TYR A 144 -5.30 4.38 22.20
CA TYR A 144 -4.65 3.68 21.08
C TYR A 144 -4.89 4.43 19.76
N VAL A 145 -4.53 5.71 19.77
CA VAL A 145 -4.78 6.65 18.66
C VAL A 145 -3.49 7.37 18.28
N LEU A 146 -3.23 7.46 16.98
CA LEU A 146 -2.18 8.29 16.40
C LEU A 146 -2.82 9.48 15.66
N ALA A 147 -2.54 10.70 16.11
CA ALA A 147 -3.04 11.92 15.51
C ALA A 147 -2.15 12.37 14.34
N LYS A 148 -2.76 12.75 13.22
CA LYS A 148 -2.06 13.31 12.07
C LYS A 148 -1.45 14.65 12.44
N GLN A 149 -0.19 14.84 12.09
CA GLN A 149 0.53 16.09 12.26
C GLN A 149 0.11 17.06 11.14
N LYS A 150 -0.08 18.34 11.51
CA LYS A 150 -0.47 19.43 10.58
C LYS A 150 0.73 20.02 9.85
#